data_AF-A0A7L4JHM9-F1
#
_entry.id   AF-A0A7L4JHM9-F1
#
_cell.length_a   1.000
_cell.length_b   1.000
_cell.length_c   1.000
_cell.angle_alpha   90.00
_cell.angle_beta   90.00
_cell.angle_gamma   90.00
#
_symmetry.space_group_name_H-M   'P 1'
#
loop_
_entity.id
_entity.type
_entity.pdbx_description
1 polymer ?
#
loop_
_entity_poly.entity_id
_entity_poly.type
_entity_poly.pdbx_seq_one_letter_code
_entity_poly.pdbx_strand_id
1 'polypeptide(L)'
;RSSHLYRHQRAHAGGRSYICTYCGRSFGSILHFERHQRTHTGLRPYKCSLCRKSFGDAPALVKHQRLHLLDAAGSSFRCEECGKNFA
;
A
#
# COMPACT_ATOMS: atom_id res chain seq x y z
N ARG A 1 0.72 -24.56 -0.94
CA ARG A 1 1.98 -23.81 -0.66
C ARG A 1 2.96 -23.88 -1.85
N SER A 2 2.47 -23.78 -3.10
CA SER A 2 3.23 -24.11 -4.31
C SER A 2 3.51 -22.91 -5.24
N SER A 3 2.69 -21.86 -5.18
CA SER A 3 2.85 -20.66 -6.02
C SER A 3 4.04 -19.77 -5.62
N HIS A 4 4.39 -19.72 -4.32
CA HIS A 4 5.47 -18.88 -3.83
C HIS A 4 6.85 -19.46 -4.20
N LEU A 5 7.01 -20.78 -4.06
CA LEU A 5 8.23 -21.51 -4.40
C LEU A 5 8.45 -21.51 -5.93
N TYR A 6 7.40 -21.78 -6.71
CA TYR A 6 7.45 -21.70 -8.18
C TYR A 6 7.87 -20.31 -8.67
N ARG A 7 7.33 -19.24 -8.05
CA ARG A 7 7.71 -17.86 -8.36
C ARG A 7 9.16 -17.54 -7.97
N HIS A 8 9.63 -18.06 -6.84
CA HIS A 8 11.01 -17.90 -6.39
C HIS A 8 12.00 -18.58 -7.35
N GLN A 9 11.73 -19.81 -7.77
CA GLN A 9 12.58 -20.57 -8.69
C GLN A 9 12.64 -19.96 -10.10
N ARG A 10 11.54 -19.38 -10.60
CA ARG A 10 11.53 -18.65 -11.89
C ARG A 10 12.45 -17.44 -11.93
N ALA A 11 12.66 -16.77 -10.80
CA ALA A 11 13.56 -15.62 -10.71
C ALA A 11 15.04 -16.04 -10.89
N HIS A 12 15.43 -17.23 -10.43
CA HIS A 12 16.77 -17.79 -10.60
C HIS A 12 17.03 -18.30 -12.03
N ALA A 13 16.01 -18.85 -12.70
CA ALA A 13 16.13 -19.46 -14.02
C ALA A 13 16.12 -18.46 -15.20
N GLY A 14 16.19 -17.15 -14.95
CA GLY A 14 16.02 -16.12 -15.99
C GLY A 14 14.63 -16.14 -16.65
N GLY A 15 13.65 -16.82 -16.04
CA GLY A 15 12.36 -17.10 -16.64
C GLY A 15 11.43 -15.89 -16.61
N ARG A 16 11.22 -15.26 -17.78
CA ARG A 16 10.21 -14.20 -18.06
C ARG A 16 9.98 -13.28 -16.86
N SER A 17 11.00 -12.49 -16.54
CA SER A 17 10.83 -11.33 -15.68
C SER A 17 10.01 -10.27 -16.41
N TYR A 18 9.13 -9.59 -15.70
CA TYR A 18 8.47 -8.40 -16.20
C TYR A 18 9.37 -7.21 -15.92
N ILE A 19 9.93 -6.61 -16.96
CA ILE A 19 10.89 -5.51 -16.85
C ILE A 19 10.16 -4.18 -17.01
N CYS A 20 10.37 -3.27 -16.07
CA CYS A 20 9.86 -1.91 -16.17
C CYS A 20 10.69 -1.11 -17.17
N THR A 21 10.04 -0.62 -18.23
CA THR A 21 10.69 0.22 -19.24
C THR A 21 11.07 1.61 -18.71
N TYR A 22 10.40 2.09 -17.65
CA TYR A 22 10.72 3.38 -17.04
C TYR A 22 12.00 3.36 -16.19
N CYS A 23 12.34 2.24 -15.55
CA CYS A 23 13.44 2.19 -14.59
C CYS A 23 14.28 0.90 -14.59
N GLY A 24 14.03 -0.01 -15.53
CA GLY A 24 14.80 -1.25 -15.71
C GLY A 24 14.56 -2.33 -14.65
N ARG A 25 13.74 -2.09 -13.61
CA ARG A 25 13.49 -3.10 -12.57
C ARG A 25 12.77 -4.33 -13.11
N SER A 26 13.27 -5.50 -12.73
CA SER A 26 12.67 -6.80 -13.05
C SER A 26 11.78 -7.33 -11.93
N PHE A 27 10.63 -7.89 -12.28
CA PHE A 27 9.70 -8.49 -11.34
C PHE A 27 9.39 -9.94 -11.74
N GLY A 28 9.42 -10.87 -10.77
CA GLY A 28 9.05 -12.28 -11.01
C GLY A 28 7.54 -12.53 -11.05
N SER A 29 6.70 -11.49 -10.97
CA SER A 29 5.25 -11.58 -10.89
C SER A 29 4.59 -10.41 -11.62
N ILE A 30 3.60 -10.71 -12.46
CA ILE A 30 2.86 -9.69 -13.24
C ILE A 30 2.10 -8.74 -12.31
N LEU A 31 1.47 -9.25 -11.25
CA LEU A 31 0.73 -8.42 -10.28
C LEU A 31 1.65 -7.42 -9.57
N HIS A 32 2.89 -7.82 -9.27
CA HIS A 32 3.87 -6.92 -8.66
C HIS A 32 4.39 -5.90 -9.67
N PHE A 33 4.58 -6.31 -10.92
CA PHE A 33 4.97 -5.44 -12.02
C PHE A 33 3.92 -4.36 -12.30
N GLU A 34 2.65 -4.74 -12.47
CA GLU A 34 1.55 -3.81 -12.71
C GLU A 34 1.37 -2.84 -11.54
N ARG A 35 1.45 -3.34 -10.29
CA ARG A 35 1.44 -2.46 -9.11
C ARG A 35 2.61 -1.48 -9.13
N HIS A 36 3.79 -1.93 -9.53
CA HIS A 36 4.94 -1.05 -9.68
C HIS A 36 4.73 0.00 -10.78
N GLN A 37 4.16 -0.35 -11.93
CA GLN A 37 3.92 0.62 -13.00
C GLN A 37 3.08 1.81 -12.55
N ARG A 38 2.16 1.62 -11.59
CA ARG A 38 1.38 2.72 -10.99
C ARG A 38 2.21 3.77 -10.29
N THR A 39 3.44 3.45 -9.86
CA THR A 39 4.34 4.44 -9.25
C THR A 39 4.89 5.44 -10.27
N HIS A 40 4.94 5.07 -11.55
CA HIS A 40 5.39 5.95 -12.63
C HIS A 40 4.22 6.74 -13.23
N THR A 41 3.08 6.08 -13.44
CA THR A 41 1.90 6.72 -14.04
C THR A 41 1.11 7.60 -13.06
N GLY A 42 1.40 7.50 -11.76
CA GLY A 42 0.64 8.18 -10.72
C GLY A 42 -0.79 7.66 -10.55
N LEU A 43 -1.14 6.54 -11.19
CA LEU A 43 -2.48 5.96 -11.08
C LEU A 43 -2.75 5.52 -9.64
N ARG A 44 -3.83 6.08 -9.07
CA ARG A 44 -4.27 5.82 -7.70
C ARG A 44 -5.73 5.36 -7.69
N PRO A 45 -6.01 4.11 -8.08
CA PRO A 45 -7.38 3.63 -8.24
C PRO A 45 -8.12 3.43 -6.91
N TYR A 46 -7.38 3.33 -5.79
CA TYR A 46 -7.96 3.06 -4.48
C TYR A 46 -8.24 4.36 -3.75
N LYS A 47 -9.51 4.75 -3.65
CA LYS A 47 -9.92 6.00 -3.00
C LYS A 47 -10.52 5.73 -1.63
N CYS A 48 -10.07 6.48 -0.63
CA CYS A 48 -10.68 6.48 0.70
C CYS A 48 -12.09 7.07 0.61
N SER A 49 -13.08 6.34 1.11
CA SER A 49 -14.47 6.82 1.18
C SER A 49 -14.65 7.96 2.18
N LEU A 50 -13.85 7.98 3.25
CA LEU A 50 -13.96 8.95 4.34
C LEU A 50 -13.35 10.32 3.97
N CYS A 51 -12.10 10.35 3.50
CA CYS A 51 -11.39 11.61 3.21
C CYS A 51 -11.06 11.84 1.73
N ARG A 52 -11.51 10.95 0.84
CA ARG A 52 -11.31 11.03 -0.63
C ARG A 52 -9.84 10.98 -1.09
N LYS A 53 -8.88 10.71 -0.19
CA LYS A 53 -7.46 10.49 -0.53
C LYS A 53 -7.28 9.21 -1.34
N SER A 54 -6.47 9.27 -2.39
CA SER A 54 -6.25 8.15 -3.31
C SER A 54 -4.88 7.48 -3.13
N PHE A 55 -4.84 6.16 -3.32
CA PHE A 55 -3.69 5.28 -3.11
C PHE A 55 -3.44 4.39 -4.34
N GLY A 56 -2.18 4.03 -4.57
CA GLY A 56 -1.75 3.17 -5.68
C GLY A 56 -1.97 1.68 -5.43
N ASP A 57 -2.18 1.27 -4.19
CA ASP A 57 -2.47 -0.11 -3.81
C ASP A 57 -3.50 -0.21 -2.68
N ALA A 58 -4.17 -1.38 -2.61
CA ALA A 58 -5.19 -1.65 -1.60
C ALA A 58 -4.63 -1.75 -0.16
N PRO A 59 -3.47 -2.40 0.10
CA PRO A 59 -2.91 -2.44 1.44
C PRO A 59 -2.62 -1.06 2.04
N ALA A 60 -2.15 -0.10 1.24
CA ALA A 60 -1.93 1.27 1.68
C ALA A 60 -3.24 1.98 2.03
N LEU A 61 -4.31 1.78 1.24
CA LEU A 61 -5.64 2.28 1.57
C LEU A 61 -6.15 1.69 2.89
N VAL A 62 -6.03 0.37 3.10
CA VAL A 62 -6.48 -0.29 4.33
C VAL A 62 -5.71 0.23 5.55
N LYS A 63 -4.38 0.36 5.45
CA LYS A 63 -3.57 0.94 6.52
C LYS A 63 -4.00 2.38 6.84
N HIS A 64 -4.28 3.17 5.80
CA HIS A 64 -4.77 4.53 5.98
C HIS A 64 -6.17 4.59 6.62
N GLN A 65 -7.09 3.73 6.22
CA GLN A 65 -8.45 3.67 6.80
C GLN A 65 -8.41 3.35 8.30
N ARG A 66 -7.41 2.58 8.78
CA ARG A 66 -7.22 2.35 10.22
C ARG A 66 -6.89 3.63 10.99
N LEU A 67 -6.22 4.60 10.37
CA LEU A 67 -5.94 5.89 11.01
C LEU A 67 -7.24 6.66 11.28
N HIS A 68 -8.21 6.61 10.35
CA HIS A 68 -9.51 7.22 10.59
C HIS A 68 -10.28 6.59 11.76
N LEU A 69 -10.06 5.31 12.07
CA LEU A 69 -10.63 4.68 13.25
C LEU A 69 -9.93 5.15 14.53
N LEU A 70 -8.61 5.38 14.49
CA LEU A 70 -7.86 5.95 15.61
C LEU A 70 -8.25 7.42 15.85
N ASP A 71 -8.42 8.19 14.77
CA ASP A 71 -8.85 9.59 14.81
C ASP A 71 -10.32 9.70 15.29
N ALA A 72 -11.21 8.81 14.83
CA ALA A 72 -12.61 8.77 15.27
C ALA A 72 -12.77 8.22 16.70
N ALA A 73 -11.84 7.34 17.13
CA ALA A 73 -11.75 6.86 18.50
C ALA A 73 -11.08 7.86 19.46
N GLY A 74 -10.92 9.13 19.04
CA GLY A 74 -10.91 10.32 19.91
C GLY A 74 -10.42 10.05 21.31
N SER A 75 -9.17 9.57 21.40
CA SER A 75 -8.44 9.44 22.65
C SER A 75 -7.99 10.85 23.03
N SER A 76 -8.95 11.71 23.37
CA SER A 76 -8.64 12.91 24.12
C SER A 76 -8.34 12.46 25.54
N PHE A 77 -7.07 12.44 25.92
CA PHE A 77 -6.73 12.40 27.34
C PHE A 77 -7.07 13.78 27.90
N ARG A 78 -8.25 13.90 28.49
CA ARG A 78 -8.66 15.10 29.19
C ARG A 78 -7.91 15.14 30.51
N CYS A 79 -7.07 16.15 30.70
CA CYS A 79 -6.48 16.40 32.01
C CYS A 79 -7.59 16.85 33.00
N GLU A 80 -7.80 16.12 34.10
CA GLU A 80 -8.86 16.45 35.07
C GLU A 80 -8.57 17.70 35.91
N GLU A 81 -7.30 18.09 36.10
CA GLU A 81 -6.94 19.30 36.85
C GLU A 81 -7.10 20.60 36.05
N CYS A 82 -6.91 20.57 34.73
CA CYS A 82 -6.95 21.79 33.90
C CYS A 82 -7.91 21.74 32.69
N GLY A 83 -8.61 20.62 32.48
CA GLY A 83 -9.67 20.47 31.48
C GLY A 83 -9.24 20.47 30.01
N LYS A 84 -7.93 20.50 29.73
CA LYS A 84 -7.42 20.52 28.35
C LYS A 84 -7.40 19.14 27.72
N ASN A 85 -7.75 19.10 26.42
CA ASN A 85 -7.69 17.89 25.60
C ASN A 85 -6.37 17.84 24.84
N PHE A 86 -5.69 16.71 24.95
CA PHE A 86 -4.46 16.42 24.22
C PHE A 86 -4.73 15.31 23.20
N ALA A 87 -4.24 15.51 21.98
CA ALA A 87 -4.28 14.57 20.86
C ALA A 87 -2.91 13.93 20.63
#